data_AF-A0A7S1GPF8-F1
#
_entry.id   AF-A0A7S1GPF8-F1
#
_cell.length_a   1.000
_cell.length_b   1.000
_cell.length_c   1.000
_cell.angle_alpha   90.00
_cell.angle_beta   90.00
_cell.angle_gamma   90.00
#
_symmetry.space_group_name_H-M   'P 1'
#
loop_
_entity.id
_entity.type
_entity.pdbx_description
1 polymer ?
#
loop_
_entity_poly.entity_id
_entity_poly.type
_entity_poly.pdbx_seq_one_letter_code
_entity_poly.pdbx_strand_id
1 'polypeptide(L)'
;ISLVLAIFFSDNSRRSSQKVRTRLLDGLLLGAILRFVAAVLRSLTASYSSDTVTALAVGGMIVHLLACDYSYANGTSAHQSPDTSFRGPFRGGTISLNAVFFSATLLASRLTSNTTVYMLVSASVIAFAFYPATRHAIAVTQKTHAPYVNLAIMIVLSFATLVLLDNRKEHVLFISSLMVICVLAPLWRWHLQRYKRKISGPWDIAHIAATEG
;
A
#
# COMPACT_ATOMS: atom_id res chain seq x y z
N ILE A 1 -34.15 22.59 -26.03
CA ILE A 1 -32.76 22.10 -25.87
C ILE A 1 -32.12 22.58 -24.55
N SER A 2 -32.20 23.87 -24.17
CA SER A 2 -31.65 24.35 -22.88
C SER A 2 -32.24 23.72 -21.61
N LEU A 3 -33.53 23.38 -21.60
CA LEU A 3 -34.19 22.82 -20.41
C LEU A 3 -33.75 21.37 -20.13
N VAL A 4 -33.50 20.59 -21.17
CA VAL A 4 -33.01 19.20 -21.06
C VAL A 4 -31.56 19.17 -20.58
N LEU A 5 -30.72 20.08 -21.07
CA LEU A 5 -29.34 20.26 -20.61
C LEU A 5 -29.27 20.70 -19.14
N ALA A 6 -30.15 21.61 -18.71
CA ALA A 6 -30.22 22.05 -17.31
C ALA A 6 -30.67 20.93 -16.36
N ILE A 7 -31.62 20.09 -16.77
CA ILE A 7 -32.05 18.92 -15.99
C ILE A 7 -30.94 17.87 -15.92
N PHE A 8 -30.22 17.62 -17.02
CA PHE A 8 -29.12 16.65 -17.05
C PHE A 8 -27.89 17.13 -16.24
N PHE A 9 -27.56 18.42 -16.28
CA PHE A 9 -26.52 19.02 -15.43
C PHE A 9 -26.90 19.04 -13.94
N SER A 10 -28.16 19.35 -13.62
CA SER A 10 -28.70 19.30 -12.26
C SER A 10 -28.70 17.87 -11.70
N ASP A 11 -29.08 16.88 -12.50
CA ASP A 11 -29.08 15.46 -12.13
C ASP A 11 -27.66 14.91 -11.97
N ASN A 12 -26.70 15.31 -12.82
CA ASN A 12 -25.30 14.91 -12.70
C ASN A 12 -24.63 15.50 -11.44
N SER A 13 -24.95 16.75 -11.09
CA SER A 13 -24.51 17.41 -9.85
C SER A 13 -25.08 16.75 -8.59
N ARG A 14 -26.39 16.40 -8.61
CA ARG A 14 -27.05 15.67 -7.52
C ARG A 14 -26.53 14.24 -7.36
N ARG A 15 -26.28 13.51 -8.46
CA ARG A 15 -25.66 12.17 -8.46
C ARG A 15 -24.23 12.18 -7.94
N SER A 16 -23.42 13.19 -8.29
CA SER A 16 -22.07 13.36 -7.75
C SER A 16 -22.09 13.60 -6.24
N SER A 17 -22.95 14.52 -5.78
CA SER A 17 -23.10 14.82 -4.34
C SER A 17 -23.67 13.65 -3.53
N GLN A 18 -24.58 12.85 -4.11
CA GLN A 18 -25.09 11.63 -3.49
C GLN A 18 -24.02 10.51 -3.45
N LYS A 19 -23.23 10.35 -4.51
CA LYS A 19 -22.07 9.43 -4.52
C LYS A 19 -21.02 9.86 -3.50
N VAL A 20 -20.72 11.15 -3.38
CA VAL A 20 -19.80 11.67 -2.37
C VAL A 20 -20.36 11.45 -0.97
N ARG A 21 -21.63 11.77 -0.73
CA ARG A 21 -22.28 11.52 0.57
C ARG A 21 -22.31 10.05 0.96
N THR A 22 -22.65 9.15 0.04
CA THR A 22 -22.64 7.70 0.31
C THR A 22 -21.23 7.18 0.57
N ARG A 23 -20.20 7.65 -0.14
CA ARG A 23 -18.79 7.31 0.15
C ARG A 23 -18.31 7.86 1.47
N LEU A 24 -18.74 9.07 1.84
CA LEU A 24 -18.44 9.67 3.13
C LEU A 24 -19.17 8.95 4.26
N LEU A 25 -20.44 8.59 4.07
CA LEU A 25 -21.21 7.81 5.04
C LEU A 25 -20.65 6.40 5.21
N ASP A 26 -20.28 5.71 4.12
CA ASP A 26 -19.61 4.42 4.18
C ASP A 26 -18.26 4.54 4.88
N GLY A 27 -17.49 5.59 4.62
CA GLY A 27 -16.23 5.86 5.31
C GLY A 27 -16.43 6.18 6.80
N LEU A 28 -17.50 6.88 7.15
CA LEU A 28 -17.84 7.27 8.52
C LEU A 28 -18.41 6.09 9.31
N LEU A 29 -19.23 5.24 8.69
CA LEU A 29 -19.71 3.97 9.23
C LEU A 29 -18.55 2.98 9.40
N LEU A 30 -17.68 2.85 8.39
CA LEU A 30 -16.50 2.01 8.49
C LEU A 30 -15.56 2.53 9.57
N GLY A 31 -15.38 3.85 9.69
CA GLY A 31 -14.64 4.48 10.79
C GLY A 31 -15.26 4.23 12.17
N ALA A 32 -16.59 4.28 12.29
CA ALA A 32 -17.31 4.01 13.53
C ALA A 32 -17.20 2.53 13.95
N ILE A 33 -17.37 1.61 13.00
CA ILE A 33 -17.20 0.17 13.21
C ILE A 33 -15.74 -0.13 13.57
N LEU A 34 -14.78 0.47 12.86
CA LEU A 34 -13.36 0.29 13.15
C LEU A 34 -12.99 0.86 14.53
N ARG A 35 -13.62 1.96 14.96
CA ARG A 35 -13.42 2.55 16.28
C ARG A 35 -14.01 1.68 17.40
N PHE A 36 -15.17 1.08 17.16
CA PHE A 36 -15.79 0.11 18.06
C PHE A 36 -14.95 -1.17 18.15
N VAL A 37 -14.56 -1.74 17.01
CA VAL A 37 -13.69 -2.92 16.92
C VAL A 37 -12.32 -2.63 17.53
N ALA A 38 -11.75 -1.44 17.33
CA ALA A 38 -10.49 -1.02 17.96
C ALA A 38 -10.61 -0.86 19.48
N ALA A 39 -11.73 -0.36 19.99
CA ALA A 39 -11.98 -0.27 21.43
C ALA A 39 -12.15 -1.67 22.07
N VAL A 40 -12.82 -2.60 21.37
CA VAL A 40 -12.98 -4.00 21.79
C VAL A 40 -11.66 -4.77 21.68
N LEU A 41 -10.88 -4.55 20.63
CA LEU A 41 -9.52 -5.09 20.50
C LEU A 41 -8.64 -4.53 21.61
N ARG A 42 -8.71 -3.22 21.91
CA ARG A 42 -7.97 -2.55 22.99
C ARG A 42 -8.36 -3.06 24.37
N SER A 43 -9.63 -3.39 24.61
CA SER A 43 -10.03 -4.00 25.89
C SER A 43 -9.56 -5.45 26.00
N LEU A 44 -9.57 -6.22 24.90
CA LEU A 44 -8.94 -7.55 24.86
C LEU A 44 -7.41 -7.47 24.98
N THR A 45 -6.76 -6.47 24.39
CA THR A 45 -5.29 -6.24 24.46
C THR A 45 -4.84 -5.48 25.70
N ALA A 46 -5.75 -5.02 26.58
CA ALA A 46 -5.39 -4.43 27.86
C ALA A 46 -4.74 -5.46 28.79
N SER A 47 -5.15 -6.73 28.71
CA SER A 47 -4.53 -7.86 29.41
C SER A 47 -3.23 -8.35 28.74
N TYR A 48 -2.86 -7.77 27.59
CA TYR A 48 -1.65 -8.14 26.86
C TYR A 48 -0.49 -7.21 27.24
N SER A 49 0.67 -7.81 27.53
CA SER A 49 1.91 -7.09 27.85
C SER A 49 2.34 -6.18 26.70
N SER A 50 3.03 -5.07 27.01
CA SER A 50 3.59 -4.15 26.01
C SER A 50 4.45 -4.85 24.95
N ASP A 51 5.13 -5.93 25.32
CA ASP A 51 5.95 -6.74 24.41
C ASP A 51 5.12 -7.46 23.34
N THR A 52 3.91 -7.89 23.70
CA THR A 52 3.01 -8.56 22.76
C THR A 52 2.36 -7.57 21.79
N VAL A 53 2.03 -6.35 22.26
CA VAL A 53 1.50 -5.29 21.37
C VAL A 53 2.53 -4.85 20.35
N THR A 54 3.79 -4.68 20.78
CA THR A 54 4.90 -4.37 19.87
C THR A 54 5.17 -5.54 18.90
N ALA A 55 5.14 -6.79 19.37
CA ALA A 55 5.26 -7.96 18.50
C ALA A 55 4.14 -8.03 17.43
N LEU A 56 2.88 -7.77 17.82
CA LEU A 56 1.75 -7.73 16.88
C LEU A 56 1.86 -6.58 15.88
N ALA A 57 2.32 -5.40 16.30
CA ALA A 57 2.55 -4.27 15.40
C ALA A 57 3.66 -4.55 14.39
N VAL A 58 4.76 -5.19 14.83
CA VAL A 58 5.83 -5.65 13.93
C VAL A 58 5.30 -6.71 12.96
N GLY A 59 4.53 -7.68 13.46
CA GLY A 59 3.91 -8.72 12.63
C GLY A 59 2.98 -8.13 11.56
N GLY A 60 2.14 -7.16 11.93
CA GLY A 60 1.27 -6.47 10.97
C GLY A 60 2.04 -5.63 9.94
N MET A 61 3.18 -5.03 10.33
CA MET A 61 4.08 -4.36 9.38
C MET A 61 4.75 -5.35 8.40
N ILE A 62 5.11 -6.55 8.86
CA ILE A 62 5.63 -7.62 7.99
C ILE A 62 4.53 -8.07 7.01
N VAL A 63 3.30 -8.28 7.49
CA VAL A 63 2.16 -8.61 6.62
C VAL A 63 1.92 -7.50 5.59
N HIS A 64 2.01 -6.23 5.99
CA HIS A 64 1.92 -5.10 5.06
C HIS A 64 2.96 -5.21 3.95
N LEU A 65 4.24 -5.46 4.29
CA LEU A 65 5.33 -5.63 3.32
C LEU A 65 5.10 -6.81 2.37
N LEU A 66 4.61 -7.94 2.87
CA LEU A 66 4.37 -9.14 2.05
C LEU A 66 3.14 -9.02 1.15
N ALA A 67 2.07 -8.39 1.66
CA ALA A 67 0.81 -8.24 0.95
C ALA A 67 0.79 -7.05 -0.03
N CYS A 68 1.78 -6.14 0.05
CA CYS A 68 1.80 -4.94 -0.77
C CYS A 68 1.92 -5.28 -2.27
N ASP A 69 1.03 -4.72 -3.08
CA ASP A 69 1.07 -4.87 -4.53
C ASP A 69 2.13 -3.94 -5.14
N TYR A 70 3.35 -4.44 -5.20
CA TYR A 70 4.47 -3.73 -5.81
C TYR A 70 4.36 -3.58 -7.34
N SER A 71 3.54 -4.40 -8.02
CA SER A 71 3.33 -4.29 -9.47
C SER A 71 2.46 -3.07 -9.81
N TYR A 72 1.40 -2.87 -9.03
CA TYR A 72 0.59 -1.65 -9.11
C TYR A 72 1.46 -0.42 -8.85
N ALA A 73 2.21 -0.40 -7.76
CA ALA A 73 3.05 0.76 -7.41
C ALA A 73 4.13 1.09 -8.48
N ASN A 74 4.64 0.09 -9.22
CA ASN A 74 5.61 0.30 -10.30
C ASN A 74 4.97 0.63 -11.67
N GLY A 75 3.65 0.72 -11.76
CA GLY A 75 2.96 0.98 -13.04
C GLY A 75 3.14 -0.15 -14.07
N THR A 76 3.55 -1.35 -13.64
CA THR A 76 3.77 -2.52 -14.50
C THR A 76 2.51 -3.35 -14.68
N SER A 77 1.39 -2.96 -14.08
CA SER A 77 0.07 -3.55 -14.31
C SER A 77 -0.43 -3.25 -15.73
N ALA A 78 0.16 -3.96 -16.69
CA ALA A 78 -0.24 -3.99 -18.08
C ALA A 78 -1.45 -4.91 -18.25
N HIS A 79 -2.66 -4.40 -17.97
CA HIS A 79 -3.89 -4.64 -18.74
C HIS A 79 -5.06 -3.91 -18.04
N GLN A 80 -5.20 -2.63 -18.34
CA GLN A 80 -6.54 -2.05 -18.44
C GLN A 80 -7.05 -2.45 -19.81
N SER A 81 -7.75 -3.58 -19.91
CA SER A 81 -8.61 -3.84 -21.06
C SER A 81 -9.62 -2.68 -21.11
N PRO A 82 -9.79 -1.98 -22.25
CA PRO A 82 -10.66 -0.80 -22.32
C PRO A 82 -12.14 -1.10 -22.04
N ASP A 83 -12.54 -2.38 -22.09
CA ASP A 83 -13.95 -2.79 -22.11
C ASP A 83 -14.53 -3.35 -20.80
N THR A 84 -13.77 -3.40 -19.71
CA THR A 84 -14.36 -3.77 -18.41
C THR A 84 -14.47 -2.56 -17.52
N SER A 85 -15.65 -1.93 -17.55
CA SER A 85 -16.16 -0.93 -16.60
C SER A 85 -16.27 -1.41 -15.15
N PHE A 86 -15.74 -2.60 -14.85
CA PHE A 86 -15.56 -3.10 -13.50
C PHE A 86 -14.18 -2.69 -13.01
N ARG A 87 -14.13 -1.60 -12.23
CA ARG A 87 -12.95 -1.14 -11.46
C ARG A 87 -12.06 -2.32 -11.10
N GLY A 88 -10.88 -2.41 -11.72
CA GLY A 88 -9.89 -3.44 -11.43
C GLY A 88 -9.73 -3.52 -9.92
N PRO A 89 -10.09 -4.64 -9.28
CA PRO A 89 -10.19 -4.69 -7.84
C PRO A 89 -8.79 -4.45 -7.29
N PHE A 90 -8.69 -3.51 -6.35
CA PHE A 90 -7.50 -3.15 -5.58
C PHE A 90 -7.08 -4.37 -4.73
N ARG A 91 -6.68 -5.48 -5.35
CA ARG A 91 -6.67 -6.82 -4.74
C ARG A 91 -5.49 -7.06 -3.80
N GLY A 92 -4.37 -6.37 -3.96
CA GLY A 92 -3.26 -6.44 -3.00
C GLY A 92 -3.19 -5.26 -2.03
N GLY A 93 -3.90 -4.16 -2.29
CA GLY A 93 -3.77 -2.96 -1.44
C GLY A 93 -4.60 -2.99 -0.15
N THR A 94 -5.75 -3.65 -0.13
CA THR A 94 -6.66 -3.58 1.03
C THR A 94 -6.14 -4.33 2.25
N ILE A 95 -5.63 -5.56 2.07
CA ILE A 95 -5.03 -6.35 3.15
C ILE A 95 -3.79 -5.63 3.70
N SER A 96 -2.94 -5.14 2.79
CA SER A 96 -1.73 -4.40 3.14
C SER A 96 -2.04 -3.12 3.92
N LEU A 97 -2.99 -2.30 3.46
CA LEU A 97 -3.40 -1.07 4.16
C LEU A 97 -4.09 -1.35 5.49
N ASN A 98 -4.97 -2.34 5.55
CA ASN A 98 -5.64 -2.73 6.79
C ASN A 98 -4.64 -3.23 7.84
N ALA A 99 -3.64 -4.00 7.42
CA ALA A 99 -2.57 -4.47 8.32
C ALA A 99 -1.72 -3.31 8.87
N VAL A 100 -1.41 -2.32 8.03
CA VAL A 100 -0.65 -1.13 8.46
C VAL A 100 -1.46 -0.26 9.41
N PHE A 101 -2.76 -0.05 9.15
CA PHE A 101 -3.61 0.76 10.03
C PHE A 101 -3.89 0.06 11.36
N PHE A 102 -4.04 -1.27 11.34
CA PHE A 102 -4.11 -2.06 12.57
C PHE A 102 -2.82 -1.90 13.39
N SER A 103 -1.65 -2.03 12.76
CA SER A 103 -0.35 -1.88 13.42
C SER A 103 -0.13 -0.47 13.98
N ALA A 104 -0.48 0.56 13.21
CA ALA A 104 -0.41 1.96 13.64
C ALA A 104 -1.36 2.24 14.82
N THR A 105 -2.56 1.63 14.82
CA THR A 105 -3.52 1.74 15.93
C THR A 105 -3.02 1.05 17.20
N LEU A 106 -2.39 -0.12 17.06
CA LEU A 106 -1.76 -0.81 18.18
C LEU A 106 -0.64 0.03 18.80
N LEU A 107 0.23 0.62 17.97
CA LEU A 107 1.30 1.48 18.45
C LEU A 107 0.73 2.76 19.09
N ALA A 108 -0.22 3.42 18.43
CA ALA A 108 -0.94 4.59 18.92
C ALA A 108 -1.59 4.35 20.30
N SER A 109 -2.08 3.14 20.57
CA SER A 109 -2.71 2.80 21.84
C SER A 109 -1.79 2.94 23.05
N ARG A 110 -0.47 2.89 22.84
CA ARG A 110 0.57 2.97 23.88
C ARG A 110 1.18 4.37 24.02
N LEU A 111 0.86 5.31 23.13
CA LEU A 111 1.31 6.70 23.26
C LEU A 111 0.42 7.43 24.27
N THR A 112 1.04 8.10 25.24
CA THR A 112 0.33 8.81 26.31
C THR A 112 -0.21 10.17 25.86
N SER A 113 0.40 10.79 24.84
CA SER A 113 0.03 12.13 24.37
C SER A 113 -0.83 12.07 23.10
N ASN A 114 -1.97 12.76 23.15
CA ASN A 114 -2.93 12.84 22.03
C ASN A 114 -2.32 13.48 20.77
N THR A 115 -1.42 14.45 20.93
CA THR A 115 -0.75 15.12 19.81
C THR A 115 0.11 14.12 19.03
N THR A 116 0.86 13.28 19.76
CA THR A 116 1.75 12.30 19.17
C THR A 116 0.98 11.17 18.48
N VAL A 117 -0.17 10.78 19.04
CA VAL A 117 -1.11 9.85 18.38
C VAL A 117 -1.64 10.43 17.08
N TYR A 118 -2.06 11.69 17.08
CA TYR A 118 -2.52 12.36 15.86
C TYR A 118 -1.42 12.40 14.80
N MET A 119 -0.20 12.80 15.17
CA MET A 119 0.96 12.82 14.24
C MET A 119 1.26 11.42 13.70
N LEU A 120 1.27 10.39 14.54
CA LEU A 120 1.53 9.01 14.11
C LEU A 120 0.48 8.50 13.10
N VAL A 121 -0.80 8.71 13.39
CA VAL A 121 -1.89 8.25 12.53
C VAL A 121 -1.91 9.03 11.21
N SER A 122 -1.77 10.35 11.25
CA SER A 122 -1.68 11.19 10.04
C SER A 122 -0.46 10.85 9.19
N ALA A 123 0.71 10.66 9.81
CA ALA A 123 1.91 10.19 9.12
C ALA A 123 1.70 8.81 8.48
N SER A 124 1.02 7.89 9.17
CA SER A 124 0.70 6.55 8.63
C SER A 124 -0.19 6.65 7.38
N VAL A 125 -1.20 7.52 7.39
CA VAL A 125 -2.05 7.76 6.23
C VAL A 125 -1.23 8.33 5.07
N ILE A 126 -0.39 9.33 5.31
CA ILE A 126 0.44 9.94 4.26
C ILE A 126 1.44 8.92 3.68
N ALA A 127 2.15 8.20 4.55
CA ALA A 127 3.20 7.27 4.17
C ALA A 127 2.69 6.00 3.49
N PHE A 128 1.51 5.49 3.87
CA PHE A 128 1.03 4.21 3.36
C PHE A 128 -0.18 4.31 2.42
N ALA A 129 -1.04 5.31 2.54
CA ALA A 129 -2.17 5.48 1.63
C ALA A 129 -1.84 6.40 0.46
N PHE A 130 -1.24 7.56 0.73
CA PHE A 130 -0.94 8.54 -0.32
C PHE A 130 0.31 8.18 -1.13
N TYR A 131 1.40 7.77 -0.47
CA TYR A 131 2.66 7.47 -1.16
C TYR A 131 2.54 6.39 -2.26
N PRO A 132 1.84 5.25 -2.08
CA PRO A 132 1.67 4.28 -3.18
C PRO A 132 0.89 4.85 -4.36
N ALA A 133 -0.10 5.72 -4.11
CA ALA A 133 -0.88 6.37 -5.15
C ALA A 133 -0.06 7.40 -5.92
N THR A 134 0.75 8.22 -5.23
CA THR A 134 1.66 9.17 -5.89
C THR A 134 2.76 8.44 -6.66
N ARG A 135 3.32 7.37 -6.09
CA ARG A 135 4.30 6.51 -6.77
C ARG A 135 3.74 5.91 -8.06
N HIS A 136 2.51 5.39 -8.04
CA HIS A 136 1.82 4.92 -9.24
C HIS A 136 1.64 6.05 -10.26
N ALA A 137 1.16 7.21 -9.83
CA ALA A 137 0.95 8.36 -10.73
C ALA A 137 2.24 8.83 -11.43
N ILE A 138 3.36 8.84 -10.71
CA ILE A 138 4.68 9.17 -11.25
C ILE A 138 5.16 8.07 -12.22
N ALA A 139 4.97 6.80 -11.86
CA ALA A 139 5.36 5.66 -12.71
C ALA A 139 4.61 5.64 -14.05
N VAL A 140 3.32 6.01 -14.05
CA VAL A 140 2.51 6.10 -15.28
C VAL A 140 2.91 7.31 -16.14
N THR A 141 3.14 8.47 -15.53
CA THR A 141 3.43 9.71 -16.25
C THR A 141 4.85 9.76 -16.83
N GLN A 142 5.84 9.26 -16.09
CA GLN A 142 7.27 9.43 -16.41
C GLN A 142 8.06 8.12 -16.22
N LYS A 143 7.82 7.12 -17.08
CA LYS A 143 8.41 5.78 -16.95
C LYS A 143 9.95 5.77 -16.81
N THR A 144 10.66 6.66 -17.49
CA THR A 144 12.13 6.70 -17.49
C THR A 144 12.72 7.28 -16.20
N HIS A 145 12.11 8.34 -15.65
CA HIS A 145 12.62 9.04 -14.46
C HIS A 145 11.98 8.60 -13.14
N ALA A 146 10.82 7.94 -13.20
CA ALA A 146 10.09 7.43 -12.03
C ALA A 146 10.94 6.61 -11.04
N PRO A 147 11.82 5.67 -11.44
CA PRO A 147 12.58 4.90 -10.46
C PRO A 147 13.57 5.78 -9.67
N TYR A 148 14.22 6.75 -10.32
CA TYR A 148 15.19 7.64 -9.67
C TYR A 148 14.52 8.58 -8.66
N VAL A 149 13.35 9.12 -9.00
CA VAL A 149 12.57 9.98 -8.09
C VAL A 149 12.15 9.22 -6.84
N ASN A 150 11.62 8.00 -7.02
CA ASN A 150 11.21 7.17 -5.89
C ASN A 150 12.42 6.76 -5.02
N LEU A 151 13.55 6.43 -5.65
CA LEU A 151 14.78 6.13 -4.93
C LEU A 151 15.27 7.32 -4.10
N ALA A 152 15.28 8.53 -4.67
CA ALA A 152 15.68 9.74 -3.97
C ALA A 152 14.80 10.01 -2.74
N ILE A 153 13.47 9.88 -2.88
CA ILE A 153 12.53 10.03 -1.75
C ILE A 153 12.84 9.02 -0.64
N MET A 154 13.07 7.76 -0.99
CA MET A 154 13.38 6.71 -0.01
C MET A 154 14.73 6.94 0.70
N ILE A 155 15.74 7.45 -0.01
CA ILE A 155 17.04 7.81 0.58
C ILE A 155 16.87 8.97 1.57
N VAL A 156 16.18 10.04 1.17
CA VAL A 156 15.94 11.21 2.03
C VAL A 156 15.17 10.79 3.29
N LEU A 157 14.12 9.97 3.13
CA LEU A 157 13.33 9.51 4.27
C LEU A 157 14.16 8.62 5.20
N SER A 158 14.95 7.70 4.67
CA SER A 158 15.81 6.82 5.47
C SER A 158 16.91 7.57 6.21
N PHE A 159 17.47 8.61 5.57
CA PHE A 159 18.44 9.49 6.22
C PHE A 159 17.80 10.32 7.34
N ALA A 160 16.62 10.90 7.08
CA ALA A 160 15.87 11.64 8.08
C ALA A 160 15.53 10.76 9.30
N THR A 161 15.11 9.52 9.09
CA THR A 161 14.85 8.60 10.21
C THR A 161 16.12 8.28 11.00
N LEU A 162 17.27 8.05 10.33
CA LEU A 162 18.54 7.80 11.02
C LEU A 162 18.94 8.94 11.96
N VAL A 163 18.75 10.19 11.52
CA VAL A 163 19.06 11.39 12.31
C VAL A 163 18.11 11.56 13.49
N LEU A 164 16.85 11.13 13.37
CA LEU A 164 15.83 11.25 14.41
C LEU A 164 15.91 10.17 15.50
N LEU A 165 16.59 9.05 15.25
CA LEU A 165 16.79 8.00 16.25
C LEU A 165 17.89 8.40 17.23
N ASP A 166 17.64 8.26 18.53
CA ASP A 166 18.57 8.68 19.59
C ASP A 166 19.35 7.48 20.17
N ASN A 167 18.74 6.30 20.22
CA ASN A 167 19.34 5.12 20.83
C ASN A 167 20.16 4.28 19.85
N ARG A 168 21.36 3.82 20.28
CA ARG A 168 22.20 2.90 19.50
C ARG A 168 21.48 1.60 19.10
N LYS A 169 20.64 1.07 19.98
CA LYS A 169 19.85 -0.15 19.70
C LYS A 169 18.87 0.07 18.55
N GLU A 170 18.22 1.23 18.52
CA GLU A 170 17.28 1.60 17.46
C GLU A 170 18.03 1.77 16.13
N HIS A 171 19.22 2.40 16.13
CA HIS A 171 20.06 2.50 14.93
C HIS A 171 20.41 1.13 14.36
N VAL A 172 20.88 0.21 15.22
CA VAL A 172 21.24 -1.15 14.78
C VAL A 172 20.03 -1.87 14.20
N LEU A 173 18.87 -1.78 14.86
CA LEU A 173 17.63 -2.39 14.36
C LEU A 173 17.22 -1.80 13.00
N PHE A 174 17.27 -0.48 12.84
CA PHE A 174 16.91 0.19 11.60
C PHE A 174 17.87 -0.14 10.45
N ILE A 175 19.18 -0.11 10.69
CA ILE A 175 20.17 -0.48 9.68
C ILE A 175 20.03 -1.96 9.31
N SER A 176 19.77 -2.84 10.29
CA SER A 176 19.58 -4.27 10.04
C SER A 176 18.35 -4.53 9.16
N SER A 177 17.23 -3.82 9.40
CA SER A 177 16.02 -3.98 8.59
C SER A 177 16.21 -3.45 7.17
N LEU A 178 16.92 -2.33 6.99
CA LEU A 178 17.33 -1.83 5.68
C LEU A 178 18.23 -2.84 4.94
N MET A 179 19.20 -3.45 5.61
CA MET A 179 20.05 -4.49 5.01
C MET A 179 19.24 -5.70 4.55
N VAL A 180 18.27 -6.14 5.35
CA VAL A 180 17.37 -7.24 4.96
C VAL A 180 16.58 -6.89 3.70
N ILE A 181 16.01 -5.69 3.63
CA ILE A 181 15.16 -5.28 2.51
C ILE A 181 15.98 -4.96 1.25
N CYS A 182 17.09 -4.24 1.38
CA CYS A 182 17.88 -3.74 0.25
C CYS A 182 18.88 -4.75 -0.30
N VAL A 183 19.33 -5.72 0.50
CA VAL A 183 20.37 -6.69 0.10
C VAL A 183 19.83 -8.12 0.16
N LEU A 184 19.29 -8.53 1.29
CA LEU A 184 18.88 -9.92 1.49
C LEU A 184 17.69 -10.31 0.60
N ALA A 185 16.68 -9.45 0.51
CA ALA A 185 15.51 -9.68 -0.34
C ALA A 185 15.84 -9.78 -1.85
N PRO A 186 16.64 -8.88 -2.47
CA PRO A 186 17.01 -9.04 -3.88
C PRO A 186 17.92 -10.25 -4.12
N LEU A 187 18.86 -10.55 -3.21
CA LEU A 187 19.69 -11.77 -3.31
C LEU A 187 18.83 -13.03 -3.26
N TRP A 188 17.87 -13.08 -2.33
CA TRP A 188 16.92 -14.16 -2.23
C TRP A 188 16.09 -14.31 -3.50
N ARG A 189 15.57 -13.20 -4.04
CA ARG A 189 14.82 -13.20 -5.30
C ARG A 189 15.67 -13.66 -6.48
N TRP A 190 16.92 -13.24 -6.56
CA TRP A 190 17.87 -13.68 -7.59
C TRP A 190 18.15 -15.18 -7.49
N HIS A 191 18.34 -15.70 -6.28
CA HIS A 191 18.50 -17.14 -6.05
C HIS A 191 17.25 -17.91 -6.49
N LEU A 192 16.06 -17.43 -6.13
CA LEU A 192 14.79 -18.05 -6.54
C LEU A 192 14.54 -18.01 -8.05
N GLN A 193 15.07 -17.02 -8.79
CA GLN A 193 14.95 -17.03 -10.26
C GLN A 193 15.62 -18.26 -10.88
N ARG A 194 16.64 -18.85 -10.24
CA ARG A 194 17.36 -20.03 -10.75
C ARG A 194 16.48 -21.29 -10.79
N TYR A 195 15.45 -21.36 -9.95
CA TYR A 195 14.54 -22.51 -9.88
C TYR A 195 13.28 -22.36 -10.74
N LYS A 196 13.14 -21.26 -11.50
CA LYS A 196 12.02 -21.11 -12.43
C LYS A 196 12.15 -22.12 -13.57
N ARG A 197 11.32 -23.16 -13.53
CA ARG A 197 11.09 -24.04 -14.68
C ARG A 197 10.23 -23.32 -15.70
N LYS A 198 10.73 -23.18 -16.93
CA LYS A 198 9.91 -22.77 -18.08
C LYS A 198 9.09 -23.98 -18.52
N ILE A 199 7.78 -23.94 -18.33
CA ILE A 199 6.87 -24.98 -18.83
C ILE A 199 6.57 -24.63 -20.27
N SER A 200 7.38 -25.15 -21.20
CA SER A 200 7.15 -25.01 -22.64
C SER A 200 6.10 -26.04 -23.05
N GLY A 201 4.91 -25.61 -23.45
CA GLY A 201 3.91 -26.49 -24.06
C GLY A 201 4.16 -26.68 -25.55
N PRO A 202 3.64 -27.75 -26.19
CA PRO A 202 3.72 -27.96 -27.64
C PRO A 202 3.03 -26.85 -28.46
N TRP A 203 2.29 -25.96 -27.81
CA TRP A 203 1.63 -24.79 -28.40
C TRP A 203 2.47 -23.50 -28.36
N ASP A 204 3.69 -23.52 -27.78
CA ASP A 204 4.53 -22.32 -27.52
C ASP A 204 5.56 -22.03 -28.64
N ILE A 205 5.61 -22.84 -29.70
CA ILE A 205 6.53 -22.65 -30.82
C ILE A 205 5.71 -22.40 -32.09
N ALA A 206 5.80 -21.20 -32.66
CA ALA A 206 5.29 -20.93 -33.99
C ALA A 206 6.17 -21.66 -35.01
N HIS A 207 5.67 -22.76 -35.57
CA HIS A 207 6.32 -23.42 -36.70
C HIS A 207 6.12 -22.56 -37.95
N ILE A 208 7.19 -21.91 -38.42
CA ILE A 208 7.19 -21.24 -39.72
C ILE A 208 7.33 -22.35 -40.75
N ALA A 209 6.25 -22.68 -41.47
CA ALA A 209 6.30 -23.59 -42.59
C ALA A 209 7.12 -22.91 -43.70
N ALA A 210 8.37 -23.34 -43.89
CA ALA A 210 9.11 -22.98 -45.09
C ALA A 210 8.41 -23.67 -46.27
N THR A 211 7.73 -22.89 -47.09
CA THR A 211 7.33 -23.32 -48.43
C THR A 211 8.61 -23.49 -49.25
N GLU A 212 9.10 -24.72 -49.36
CA GLU A 212 10.09 -25.09 -50.36
C GLU A 212 9.41 -24.98 -51.74
N GLY A 213 10.05 -24.24 -52.65
CA GLY A 213 9.58 -23.97 -54.00
C GLY A 213 10.05 -24.99 -55.02
#